data_AF-A0A531L496-F1
#
_entry.id   AF-A0A531L496-F1
#
_cell.length_a   1.000
_cell.length_b   1.000
_cell.length_c   1.000
_cell.angle_alpha   90.00
_cell.angle_beta   90.00
_cell.angle_gamma   90.00
#
_symmetry.space_group_name_H-M   'P 1'
#
loop_
_entity.id
_entity.type
_entity.pdbx_description
1 polymer ?
#
loop_
_entity_poly.entity_id
_entity_poly.type
_entity_poly.pdbx_seq_one_letter_code
_entity_poly.pdbx_strand_id
1 'polypeptide(L)'
;NTEIVPYAPAKATELVAVLDRMPKVVFEAHSTDYQPAEALNALVGDGFAILKVGPWLTFALREALYGLSHIADILAPDASRESLPAAMERIMLASPDNWQQYYPGTPDEQRVQRHFSFSDRIRYYWPTPEAQRATRTLLDVFGDKDIPRPLIGQYLGHLDPEIAAGRVKPLAHDLLIGSITRVLDTYADATRQ
;
A
#
# COMPACT_ATOMS: atom_id res chain seq x y z
N ASN A 1 14.98 3.77 -2.32
CA ASN A 1 13.59 3.26 -2.44
C ASN A 1 12.59 3.99 -1.54
N THR A 2 12.81 5.30 -1.33
CA THR A 2 12.05 6.15 -0.41
C THR A 2 11.60 7.44 -1.08
N GLU A 3 11.88 7.59 -2.38
CA GLU A 3 11.58 8.77 -3.16
C GLU A 3 10.53 8.42 -4.21
N ILE A 4 9.67 9.39 -4.48
CA ILE A 4 8.68 9.37 -5.55
C ILE A 4 9.12 10.46 -6.52
N VAL A 5 9.21 10.14 -7.81
CA VAL A 5 9.47 11.14 -8.85
C VAL A 5 8.13 11.49 -9.49
N PRO A 6 7.53 12.66 -9.20
CA PRO A 6 6.25 13.03 -9.77
C PRO A 6 6.36 13.19 -11.28
N TYR A 7 5.28 12.86 -11.99
CA TYR A 7 5.18 13.15 -13.41
C TYR A 7 5.33 14.65 -13.68
N ALA A 8 6.12 15.00 -14.70
CA ALA A 8 6.42 16.37 -15.08
C ALA A 8 6.03 16.58 -16.56
N PRO A 9 4.83 17.10 -16.85
CA PRO A 9 4.30 17.22 -18.22
C PRO A 9 5.25 17.93 -19.18
N ALA A 10 5.91 19.00 -18.70
CA ALA A 10 6.88 19.77 -19.51
C ALA A 10 8.07 18.94 -20.02
N LYS A 11 8.40 17.81 -19.38
CA LYS A 11 9.48 16.92 -19.82
C LYS A 11 9.00 15.83 -20.80
N ALA A 12 7.69 15.64 -20.95
CA ALA A 12 7.11 14.57 -21.76
C ALA A 12 6.54 15.09 -23.10
N THR A 13 6.61 16.40 -23.37
CA THR A 13 5.99 17.06 -24.53
C THR A 13 6.33 16.39 -25.87
N GLU A 14 7.60 16.06 -26.11
CA GLU A 14 8.02 15.41 -27.35
C GLU A 14 7.46 13.99 -27.50
N LEU A 15 7.33 13.25 -26.40
CA LEU A 15 6.74 11.91 -26.39
C LEU A 15 5.23 11.98 -26.64
N VAL A 16 4.54 12.90 -25.96
CA VAL A 16 3.09 13.12 -26.09
C VAL A 16 2.72 13.51 -27.52
N ALA A 17 3.51 14.39 -28.16
CA ALA A 17 3.30 14.81 -29.55
C ALA A 17 3.35 13.66 -30.58
N VAL A 18 3.88 12.48 -30.23
CA VAL A 18 3.85 11.32 -31.12
C VAL A 18 2.42 10.82 -31.33
N LEU A 19 1.53 10.98 -30.34
CA LEU A 19 0.13 10.52 -30.42
C LEU A 19 -0.67 11.26 -31.49
N ASP A 20 -0.32 12.50 -31.84
CA ASP A 20 -0.94 13.26 -32.94
C ASP A 20 -0.87 12.51 -34.28
N ARG A 21 0.14 11.64 -34.44
CA ARG A 21 0.35 10.82 -35.64
C ARG A 21 -0.18 9.38 -35.49
N MET A 22 -0.74 9.03 -34.34
CA MET A 22 -1.19 7.68 -33.99
C MET A 22 -2.61 7.68 -33.38
N PRO A 23 -3.65 8.09 -34.12
CA PRO A 23 -4.98 8.39 -33.57
C PRO A 23 -5.77 7.21 -32.97
N LYS A 24 -5.22 5.99 -33.01
CA LYS A 24 -5.82 4.77 -32.43
C LYS A 24 -4.98 4.17 -31.30
N VAL A 25 -3.97 4.90 -30.85
CA VAL A 25 -3.00 4.45 -29.84
C VAL A 25 -3.11 5.36 -28.63
N VAL A 26 -2.96 4.77 -27.46
CA VAL A 26 -2.78 5.45 -26.17
C VAL A 26 -1.51 4.92 -25.53
N PHE A 27 -0.93 5.66 -24.60
CA PHE A 27 0.19 5.14 -23.82
C PHE A 27 -0.28 4.30 -22.63
N GLU A 28 0.49 3.26 -22.33
CA GLU A 28 0.43 2.55 -21.06
C GLU A 28 1.63 2.98 -20.20
N ALA A 29 1.36 3.52 -19.02
CA ALA A 29 2.36 3.92 -18.05
C ALA A 29 2.52 2.84 -16.96
N HIS A 30 3.76 2.41 -16.74
CA HIS A 30 4.15 1.48 -15.69
C HIS A 30 4.68 2.24 -14.47
N SER A 31 4.62 1.62 -13.29
CA SER A 31 5.14 2.21 -12.04
C SER A 31 4.55 3.58 -11.74
N THR A 32 3.26 3.74 -12.00
CA THR A 32 2.51 4.97 -11.66
C THR A 32 2.16 5.04 -10.18
N ASP A 33 2.56 4.04 -9.40
CA ASP A 33 2.41 3.96 -7.96
C ASP A 33 2.90 5.24 -7.25
N TYR A 34 2.17 5.63 -6.20
CA TYR A 34 2.46 6.74 -5.29
C TYR A 34 2.46 8.14 -5.92
N GLN A 35 2.09 8.28 -7.20
CA GLN A 35 1.95 9.59 -7.83
C GLN A 35 0.86 10.43 -7.12
N PRO A 36 1.08 11.75 -6.93
CA PRO A 36 0.03 12.66 -6.52
C PRO A 36 -1.17 12.61 -7.49
N ALA A 37 -2.36 12.93 -6.98
CA ALA A 37 -3.59 12.88 -7.79
C ALA A 37 -3.50 13.81 -9.03
N GLU A 38 -2.93 14.99 -8.87
CA GLU A 38 -2.68 15.93 -9.97
C GLU A 38 -1.72 15.38 -11.04
N ALA A 39 -0.73 14.57 -10.64
CA ALA A 39 0.20 13.93 -11.55
C ALA A 39 -0.46 12.79 -12.33
N LEU A 40 -1.33 12.01 -11.68
CA LEU A 40 -2.15 10.98 -12.34
C LEU A 40 -3.14 11.62 -13.32
N ASN A 41 -3.80 12.71 -12.94
CA ASN A 41 -4.66 13.50 -13.84
C ASN A 41 -3.90 13.99 -15.07
N ALA A 42 -2.69 14.52 -14.86
CA ALA A 42 -1.86 15.02 -15.95
C ALA A 42 -1.39 13.88 -16.88
N LEU A 43 -1.04 12.71 -16.34
CA LEU A 43 -0.74 11.52 -17.13
C LEU A 43 -1.92 11.15 -18.05
N VAL A 44 -3.14 11.08 -17.51
CA VAL A 44 -4.33 10.77 -18.32
C VAL A 44 -4.57 11.84 -19.39
N GLY A 45 -4.48 13.12 -19.03
CA GLY A 45 -4.65 14.25 -19.95
C GLY A 45 -3.63 14.26 -21.10
N ASP A 46 -2.41 13.78 -20.84
CA ASP A 46 -1.33 13.67 -21.82
C ASP A 46 -1.38 12.36 -22.66
N GLY A 47 -2.45 11.57 -22.52
CA GLY A 47 -2.68 10.36 -23.34
C GLY A 47 -2.10 9.07 -22.76
N PHE A 48 -1.58 9.08 -21.53
CA PHE A 48 -1.29 7.87 -20.76
C PHE A 48 -2.59 7.30 -20.16
N ALA A 49 -3.46 6.78 -21.02
CA ALA A 49 -4.79 6.33 -20.65
C ALA A 49 -4.83 4.99 -19.89
N ILE A 50 -3.73 4.22 -19.91
CA ILE A 50 -3.61 2.98 -19.13
C ILE A 50 -2.56 3.17 -18.04
N LEU A 51 -2.99 3.27 -16.80
CA LEU A 51 -2.11 3.46 -15.63
C LEU A 51 -1.98 2.13 -14.87
N LYS A 52 -0.77 1.57 -14.80
CA LYS A 52 -0.50 0.36 -14.01
C LYS A 52 -0.13 0.72 -12.58
N VAL A 53 -0.85 0.13 -11.64
CA VAL A 53 -0.59 0.20 -10.20
C VAL A 53 -0.43 -1.22 -9.64
N GLY A 54 0.45 -1.40 -8.67
CA GLY A 54 0.68 -2.68 -8.03
C GLY A 54 1.23 -2.52 -6.61
N PRO A 55 2.53 -2.21 -6.44
CA PRO A 55 3.15 -1.97 -5.14
C PRO A 55 2.35 -1.08 -4.18
N TRP A 56 1.68 -0.03 -4.66
CA TRP A 56 0.91 0.87 -3.79
C TRP A 56 -0.27 0.15 -3.12
N LEU A 57 -0.92 -0.77 -3.83
CA LEU A 57 -2.05 -1.53 -3.29
C LEU A 57 -1.61 -2.43 -2.12
N THR A 58 -0.51 -3.17 -2.30
CA THR A 58 0.01 -4.06 -1.25
C THR A 58 0.74 -3.30 -0.15
N PHE A 59 1.30 -2.13 -0.44
CA PHE A 59 1.84 -1.20 0.55
C PHE A 59 0.73 -0.68 1.48
N ALA A 60 -0.41 -0.24 0.92
CA ALA A 60 -1.57 0.20 1.71
C ALA A 60 -2.15 -0.94 2.56
N LEU A 61 -2.21 -2.16 2.03
CA LEU A 61 -2.57 -3.36 2.80
C LEU A 61 -1.61 -3.58 3.99
N ARG A 62 -0.30 -3.48 3.76
CA ARG A 62 0.72 -3.64 4.81
C ARG A 62 0.56 -2.58 5.91
N GLU A 63 0.37 -1.31 5.53
CA GLU A 63 0.11 -0.23 6.51
C GLU A 63 -1.11 -0.54 7.36
N ALA A 64 -2.20 -0.99 6.74
CA ALA A 64 -3.43 -1.35 7.43
C ALA A 64 -3.22 -2.50 8.42
N LEU A 65 -2.53 -3.56 7.98
CA LEU A 65 -2.17 -4.70 8.81
C LEU A 65 -1.28 -4.31 10.00
N TYR A 66 -0.32 -3.41 9.79
CA TYR A 66 0.58 -2.98 10.87
C TYR A 66 -0.13 -2.06 11.86
N GLY A 67 -1.02 -1.17 11.38
CA GLY A 67 -1.90 -0.39 12.26
C GLY A 67 -2.80 -1.29 13.10
N LEU A 68 -3.42 -2.32 12.49
CA LEU A 68 -4.19 -3.33 13.22
C LEU A 68 -3.32 -4.08 14.24
N SER A 69 -2.07 -4.42 13.92
CA SER A 69 -1.15 -5.05 14.89
C SER A 69 -0.97 -4.18 16.14
N HIS A 70 -0.75 -2.87 15.99
CA HIS A 70 -0.64 -1.97 17.14
C HIS A 70 -1.94 -1.82 17.92
N ILE A 71 -3.09 -1.78 17.24
CA ILE A 71 -4.40 -1.75 17.90
C ILE A 71 -4.63 -3.04 18.70
N ALA A 72 -4.26 -4.19 18.15
CA ALA A 72 -4.38 -5.48 18.83
C ALA A 72 -3.54 -5.53 20.12
N ASP A 73 -2.37 -4.90 20.15
CA ASP A 73 -1.50 -4.83 21.34
C ASP A 73 -2.15 -4.03 22.49
N ILE A 74 -3.05 -3.10 22.16
CA ILE A 74 -3.79 -2.29 23.15
C ILE A 74 -5.04 -3.04 23.62
N LEU A 75 -5.82 -3.61 22.69
CA LEU A 75 -7.11 -4.21 23.00
C LEU A 75 -7.01 -5.62 23.61
N ALA A 76 -5.96 -6.36 23.27
CA ALA A 76 -5.70 -7.69 23.75
C ALA A 76 -4.19 -7.84 24.05
N PRO A 77 -3.70 -7.20 25.14
CA PRO A 77 -2.29 -7.25 25.50
C PRO A 77 -1.89 -8.68 25.87
N ASP A 78 -0.92 -9.22 25.14
CA ASP A 78 -0.32 -10.52 25.38
C ASP A 78 1.17 -10.45 25.05
N ALA A 79 2.01 -10.48 26.08
CA ALA A 79 3.46 -10.40 25.93
C ALA A 79 4.07 -11.64 25.23
N SER A 80 3.33 -12.73 25.11
CA SER A 80 3.76 -13.94 24.42
C SER A 80 3.39 -13.94 22.93
N ARG A 81 2.49 -13.04 22.50
CA ARG A 81 2.05 -12.95 21.10
C ARG A 81 3.15 -12.30 20.25
N GLU A 82 3.62 -13.03 19.24
CA GLU A 82 4.45 -12.45 18.17
C GLU A 82 3.62 -11.43 17.37
N SER A 83 4.06 -10.17 17.32
CA SER A 83 3.39 -9.15 16.51
C SER A 83 3.56 -9.44 15.02
N LEU A 84 2.62 -8.98 14.19
CA LEU A 84 2.71 -9.22 12.74
C LEU A 84 3.99 -8.63 12.12
N PRO A 85 4.46 -7.41 12.48
CA PRO A 85 5.75 -6.91 12.01
C PRO A 85 6.93 -7.82 12.40
N ALA A 86 6.94 -8.36 13.61
CA ALA A 86 8.01 -9.27 14.06
C ALA A 86 8.00 -10.60 13.29
N ALA A 87 6.81 -11.18 13.09
CA ALA A 87 6.65 -12.40 12.29
C ALA A 87 7.14 -12.17 10.84
N MET A 88 6.75 -11.04 10.23
CA MET A 88 7.17 -10.71 8.87
C MET A 88 8.68 -10.46 8.77
N GLU A 89 9.30 -9.83 9.77
CA GLU A 89 10.76 -9.67 9.81
C GLU A 89 11.48 -11.03 9.82
N ARG A 90 11.06 -11.94 10.70
CA ARG A 90 11.61 -13.30 10.79
C ARG A 90 11.45 -14.04 9.46
N ILE A 91 10.28 -13.98 8.84
CA ILE A 91 9.99 -14.62 7.55
C ILE A 91 10.89 -14.04 6.44
N MET A 92 11.02 -12.72 6.37
CA MET A 92 11.83 -12.06 5.34
C MET A 92 13.32 -12.34 5.53
N LEU A 93 13.82 -12.41 6.76
CA LEU A 93 15.22 -12.78 7.04
C LEU A 93 15.51 -14.24 6.68
N ALA A 94 14.55 -15.15 6.86
CA ALA A 94 14.71 -16.57 6.55
C ALA A 94 14.79 -16.87 5.04
N SER A 95 14.26 -15.98 4.19
CA SER A 95 14.25 -16.15 2.73
C SER A 95 14.58 -14.83 2.03
N PRO A 96 15.84 -14.37 2.02
CA PRO A 96 16.18 -13.00 1.64
C PRO A 96 16.10 -12.70 0.12
N ASP A 97 15.98 -13.73 -0.72
CA ASP A 97 16.08 -13.64 -2.19
C ASP A 97 15.16 -12.58 -2.82
N ASN A 98 13.96 -12.37 -2.26
CA ASN A 98 13.01 -11.41 -2.83
C ASN A 98 13.32 -9.95 -2.48
N TRP A 99 14.23 -9.66 -1.54
CA TRP A 99 14.53 -8.28 -1.11
C TRP A 99 16.02 -7.91 -1.10
N GLN A 100 16.94 -8.85 -0.91
CA GLN A 100 18.36 -8.56 -0.61
C GLN A 100 19.03 -7.67 -1.66
N GLN A 101 18.82 -7.95 -2.95
CA GLN A 101 19.39 -7.15 -4.04
C GLN A 101 18.80 -5.73 -4.15
N TYR A 102 17.62 -5.48 -3.56
CA TYR A 102 16.93 -4.21 -3.65
C TYR A 102 17.27 -3.28 -2.49
N TYR A 103 17.70 -3.82 -1.34
CA TYR A 103 17.92 -3.08 -0.10
C TYR A 103 19.42 -3.14 0.28
N PRO A 104 20.25 -2.24 -0.27
CA PRO A 104 21.63 -2.10 0.17
C PRO A 104 21.70 -1.40 1.54
N GLY A 105 22.89 -1.39 2.13
CA GLY A 105 23.16 -0.69 3.39
C GLY A 105 23.40 -1.64 4.56
N THR A 106 23.43 -1.05 5.75
CA THR A 106 23.60 -1.74 7.03
C THR A 106 22.38 -2.60 7.40
N PRO A 107 22.51 -3.57 8.31
CA PRO A 107 21.37 -4.39 8.75
C PRO A 107 20.16 -3.58 9.26
N ASP A 108 20.41 -2.45 9.94
CA ASP A 108 19.34 -1.57 10.45
C ASP A 108 18.65 -0.79 9.33
N GLU A 109 19.40 -0.28 8.35
CA GLU A 109 18.83 0.35 7.15
C GLU A 109 18.03 -0.65 6.32
N GLN A 110 18.52 -1.89 6.20
CA GLN A 110 17.81 -2.96 5.52
C GLN A 110 16.52 -3.33 6.25
N ARG A 111 16.53 -3.35 7.59
CA ARG A 111 15.32 -3.57 8.40
C ARG A 111 14.26 -2.52 8.10
N VAL A 112 14.63 -1.24 8.10
CA VAL A 112 13.71 -0.17 7.72
C VAL A 112 13.16 -0.39 6.30
N GLN A 113 14.01 -0.74 5.34
CA GLN A 113 13.57 -0.97 3.96
C GLN A 113 12.67 -2.20 3.80
N ARG A 114 12.90 -3.30 4.54
CA ARG A 114 12.04 -4.49 4.50
C ARG A 114 10.59 -4.17 4.83
N HIS A 115 10.37 -3.26 5.78
CA HIS A 115 9.05 -2.90 6.25
C HIS A 115 8.44 -1.65 5.60
N PHE A 116 9.24 -0.68 5.16
CA PHE A 116 8.73 0.66 4.82
C PHE A 116 9.11 1.18 3.43
N SER A 117 9.92 0.44 2.68
CA SER A 117 10.31 0.82 1.31
C SER A 117 9.12 0.88 0.34
N PHE A 118 9.10 1.88 -0.54
CA PHE A 118 8.13 1.98 -1.65
C PHE A 118 8.29 0.87 -2.70
N SER A 119 9.42 0.15 -2.71
CA SER A 119 9.56 -1.04 -3.56
C SER A 119 8.67 -2.20 -3.12
N ASP A 120 8.14 -2.16 -1.89
CA ASP A 120 7.17 -3.09 -1.31
C ASP A 120 7.52 -4.58 -1.49
N ARG A 121 8.80 -4.95 -1.31
CA ARG A 121 9.26 -6.33 -1.52
C ARG A 121 8.66 -7.32 -0.52
N ILE A 122 8.09 -6.85 0.59
CA ILE A 122 7.32 -7.66 1.54
C ILE A 122 6.11 -8.35 0.87
N ARG A 123 5.57 -7.82 -0.24
CA ARG A 123 4.42 -8.42 -0.93
C ARG A 123 4.61 -9.87 -1.37
N TYR A 124 5.86 -10.26 -1.67
CA TYR A 124 6.19 -11.62 -2.09
C TYR A 124 6.08 -12.64 -0.94
N TYR A 125 6.00 -12.18 0.30
CA TYR A 125 5.95 -13.03 1.48
C TYR A 125 4.52 -13.26 1.99
N TRP A 126 3.56 -12.38 1.66
CA TRP A 126 2.15 -12.56 2.06
C TRP A 126 1.52 -13.91 1.67
N PRO A 127 1.85 -14.51 0.49
CA PRO A 127 1.33 -15.83 0.14
C PRO A 127 1.94 -16.99 0.93
N THR A 128 3.02 -16.77 1.69
CA THR A 128 3.67 -17.85 2.43
C THR A 128 2.76 -18.37 3.55
N PRO A 129 2.77 -19.69 3.85
CA PRO A 129 1.93 -20.23 4.91
C PRO A 129 2.15 -19.58 6.28
N GLU A 130 3.39 -19.16 6.58
CA GLU A 130 3.75 -18.48 7.82
C GLU A 130 3.14 -17.08 7.92
N ALA A 131 3.26 -16.26 6.86
CA ALA A 131 2.66 -14.93 6.84
C ALA A 131 1.14 -15.02 6.93
N GLN A 132 0.51 -15.96 6.19
CA GLN A 132 -0.93 -16.15 6.26
C GLN A 132 -1.40 -16.59 7.65
N ARG A 133 -0.63 -17.43 8.37
CA ARG A 133 -0.94 -17.79 9.76
C ARG A 133 -0.85 -16.57 10.67
N ALA A 134 0.24 -15.81 10.61
CA ALA A 134 0.42 -14.60 11.42
C ALA A 134 -0.69 -13.57 11.17
N THR A 135 -1.05 -13.34 9.90
CA THR A 135 -2.17 -12.45 9.55
C THR A 135 -3.51 -12.95 10.09
N ARG A 136 -3.81 -14.26 9.98
CA ARG A 136 -5.05 -14.80 10.57
C ARG A 136 -5.07 -14.65 12.08
N THR A 137 -3.98 -15.00 12.77
CA THR A 137 -3.86 -14.83 14.23
C THR A 137 -4.07 -13.38 14.66
N LEU A 138 -3.58 -12.41 13.88
CA LEU A 138 -3.87 -10.99 14.14
C LEU A 138 -5.37 -10.68 13.98
N LEU A 139 -5.99 -11.12 12.87
CA LEU A 139 -7.40 -10.81 12.59
C LEU A 139 -8.35 -11.47 13.59
N ASP A 140 -8.01 -12.67 14.09
CA ASP A 140 -8.78 -13.40 15.11
C ASP A 140 -8.88 -12.63 16.44
N VAL A 141 -7.94 -11.72 16.74
CA VAL A 141 -8.02 -10.82 17.92
C VAL A 141 -9.27 -9.95 17.87
N PHE A 142 -9.66 -9.52 16.67
CA PHE A 142 -10.79 -8.63 16.46
C PHE A 142 -12.10 -9.39 16.29
N GLY A 143 -12.07 -10.53 15.58
CA GLY A 143 -13.28 -11.25 15.18
C GLY A 143 -14.25 -10.30 14.45
N ASP A 144 -15.53 -10.38 14.80
CA ASP A 144 -16.58 -9.54 14.22
C ASP A 144 -16.89 -8.28 15.05
N LYS A 145 -15.96 -7.83 15.91
CA LYS A 145 -16.18 -6.68 16.80
C LYS A 145 -15.72 -5.38 16.15
N ASP A 146 -16.51 -4.34 16.37
CA ASP A 146 -16.13 -2.97 16.02
C ASP A 146 -14.88 -2.54 16.79
N ILE A 147 -13.90 -2.03 16.06
CA ILE A 147 -12.68 -1.43 16.59
C ILE A 147 -13.00 0.01 17.03
N PRO A 148 -12.63 0.42 18.26
CA PRO A 148 -12.88 1.77 18.73
C PRO A 148 -12.30 2.83 17.78
N ARG A 149 -13.15 3.73 17.29
CA ARG A 149 -12.78 4.79 16.34
C ARG A 149 -11.55 5.63 16.75
N PRO A 150 -11.32 5.99 18.03
CA PRO A 150 -10.09 6.70 18.41
C PRO A 150 -8.81 5.92 18.10
N LEU A 151 -8.83 4.58 18.21
CA LEU A 151 -7.69 3.73 17.87
C LEU A 151 -7.49 3.67 16.35
N ILE A 152 -8.59 3.64 15.59
CA ILE A 152 -8.52 3.73 14.12
C ILE A 152 -7.93 5.09 13.71
N GLY A 153 -8.42 6.20 14.28
CA GLY A 153 -7.87 7.54 14.01
C GLY A 153 -6.37 7.65 14.34
N GLN A 154 -5.92 6.98 15.40
CA GLN A 154 -4.51 6.99 15.82
C GLN A 154 -3.59 6.18 14.89
N TYR A 155 -4.00 5.00 14.44
CA TYR A 155 -3.13 4.04 13.73
C TYR A 155 -3.46 3.88 12.24
N LEU A 156 -4.64 4.29 11.82
CA LEU A 156 -5.19 4.18 10.47
C LEU A 156 -5.94 5.48 10.10
N GLY A 157 -5.37 6.63 10.48
CA GLY A 157 -6.03 7.94 10.39
C GLY A 157 -6.51 8.31 8.98
N HIS A 158 -5.92 7.73 7.93
CA HIS A 158 -6.38 7.90 6.55
C HIS A 158 -7.78 7.32 6.27
N LEU A 159 -8.32 6.48 7.17
CA LEU A 159 -9.68 5.93 7.07
C LEU A 159 -10.70 6.67 7.94
N ASP A 160 -10.30 7.57 8.83
CA ASP A 160 -11.25 8.25 9.71
C ASP A 160 -12.35 9.01 8.94
N PRO A 161 -12.04 9.76 7.85
CA PRO A 161 -13.08 10.40 7.04
C PRO A 161 -14.07 9.41 6.41
N GLU A 162 -13.59 8.23 6.00
CA GLU A 162 -14.42 7.19 5.37
C GLU A 162 -15.37 6.54 6.37
N ILE A 163 -14.91 6.35 7.61
CA ILE A 163 -15.72 5.84 8.72
C ILE A 163 -16.73 6.89 9.18
N ALA A 164 -16.30 8.16 9.30
CA ALA A 164 -17.18 9.27 9.64
C ALA A 164 -18.34 9.41 8.64
N ALA A 165 -18.08 9.15 7.37
CA ALA A 165 -19.07 9.16 6.29
C ALA A 165 -19.87 7.84 6.17
N GLY A 166 -19.60 6.83 7.00
CA GLY A 166 -20.27 5.53 6.94
C GLY A 166 -19.94 4.67 5.71
N ARG A 167 -18.87 5.00 4.98
CA ARG A 167 -18.42 4.27 3.78
C ARG A 167 -17.57 3.05 4.11
N VAL A 168 -16.86 3.08 5.25
CA VAL A 168 -16.07 1.97 5.77
C VAL A 168 -16.58 1.62 7.17
N LYS A 169 -16.83 0.33 7.41
CA LYS A 169 -17.17 -0.17 8.76
C LYS A 169 -15.92 -0.27 9.62
N PRO A 170 -16.02 -0.05 10.94
CA PRO A 170 -14.88 -0.18 11.85
C PRO A 170 -14.52 -1.64 12.17
N LEU A 171 -14.62 -2.55 11.20
CA LEU A 171 -14.27 -3.96 11.32
C LEU A 171 -12.89 -4.20 10.69
N ALA A 172 -12.08 -5.10 11.25
CA ALA A 172 -10.71 -5.33 10.80
C ALA A 172 -10.62 -5.58 9.28
N HIS A 173 -11.48 -6.46 8.75
CA HIS A 173 -11.52 -6.76 7.31
C HIS A 173 -11.92 -5.54 6.47
N ASP A 174 -12.97 -4.81 6.86
CA ASP A 174 -13.43 -3.59 6.16
C ASP A 174 -12.34 -2.49 6.15
N LEU A 175 -11.53 -2.37 7.20
CA LEU A 175 -10.41 -1.42 7.25
C LEU A 175 -9.28 -1.80 6.28
N LEU A 176 -9.00 -3.10 6.10
CA LEU A 176 -8.05 -3.57 5.10
C LEU A 176 -8.52 -3.22 3.69
N ILE A 177 -9.78 -3.55 3.38
CA ILE A 177 -10.39 -3.24 2.08
C ILE A 177 -10.43 -1.74 1.85
N GLY A 178 -10.90 -0.95 2.82
CA GLY A 178 -10.95 0.51 2.72
C GLY A 178 -9.58 1.14 2.44
N SER A 179 -8.51 0.61 3.02
CA SER A 179 -7.14 1.11 2.77
C SER A 179 -6.69 0.87 1.33
N ILE A 180 -7.03 -0.28 0.74
CA ILE A 180 -6.74 -0.60 -0.66
C ILE A 180 -7.64 0.23 -1.59
N THR A 181 -8.94 0.31 -1.28
CA THR A 181 -9.93 1.06 -2.06
C THR A 181 -9.55 2.52 -2.17
N ARG A 182 -9.02 3.16 -1.12
CA ARG A 182 -8.55 4.55 -1.18
C ARG A 182 -7.48 4.78 -2.26
N VAL A 183 -6.57 3.81 -2.44
CA VAL A 183 -5.58 3.86 -3.52
C VAL A 183 -6.28 3.72 -4.87
N LEU A 184 -7.19 2.76 -5.02
CA LEU A 184 -7.97 2.56 -6.25
C LEU A 184 -8.80 3.79 -6.61
N ASP A 185 -9.41 4.46 -5.64
CA ASP A 185 -10.21 5.68 -5.84
C ASP A 185 -9.35 6.81 -6.40
N THR A 186 -8.08 6.91 -5.98
CA THR A 186 -7.13 7.89 -6.54
C THR A 186 -6.93 7.70 -8.05
N TYR A 187 -6.87 6.45 -8.53
CA TYR A 187 -6.79 6.15 -9.96
C TYR A 187 -8.14 6.29 -10.67
N ALA A 188 -9.22 5.89 -10.00
CA ALA A 188 -10.57 6.00 -10.54
C ALA A 188 -10.93 7.48 -10.80
N ASP A 189 -10.59 8.37 -9.87
CA ASP A 189 -10.83 9.80 -10.01
C ASP A 189 -10.01 10.39 -11.16
N ALA A 190 -8.78 9.91 -11.37
CA ALA A 190 -7.97 10.36 -12.49
C ALA A 190 -8.44 9.90 -13.87
N THR A 191 -9.09 8.73 -13.93
CA THR A 191 -9.49 8.08 -15.19
C THR A 191 -10.95 8.27 -15.58
N ARG A 192 -11.78 8.86 -14.70
CA ARG A 192 -13.21 9.14 -14.93
C ARG A 192 -13.50 10.44 -15.70
N GLN A 193 -12.50 11.03 -16.37
CA GLN A 193 -12.65 12.29 -17.11
C GLN A 193 -13.57 12.16 -18.34
#